data_AF-A0A952D5K9-F1
#
_entry.id   AF-A0A952D5K9-F1
#
_cell.length_a   1.000
_cell.length_b   1.000
_cell.length_c   1.000
_cell.angle_alpha   90.00
_cell.angle_beta   90.00
_cell.angle_gamma   90.00
#
_symmetry.space_group_name_H-M   'P 1'
#
loop_
_entity.id
_entity.type
_entity.pdbx_description
1 polymer ?
#
loop_
_entity_poly.entity_id
_entity_poly.type
_entity_poly.pdbx_seq_one_letter_code
_entity_poly.pdbx_strand_id
1 'polypeptide(L)'
;MSNYPKHQTRSVRAGAASVLALALAAAVSACPNDVGRFCPDQVEQFAVGRKQQVGERTQDGKPRMSIVTPWTRTVPYYAGGGDTGTIESRNVSRENRDVVGAIEAKAHRPKPTHPFAFAAEAKKALILYDSADQAGWMGSLYGQHLTNLMTHFNATSVLKPVEQYVENEMESYDAVYYFGIYYNNPLPQSFKTDVLETEKPMMWFGYNLWQIAWVPDMTAYNTDFENKFGFRFLNLDGSVAHTMVEYKGVNLAKETYDPVVGVTQVQNPVLASVKATLKHQLGQTAPYVTKGANLWYVADNPFTYVSWITNMDRSLAVYDMFHDVMNSGAVTKYQAFIRVEDVHPNVPPANLRALADVFKAENVPFVVCVIPEYRDPLGTYNDGQPVATPIKKNTAFVNALKYMVSKGGQIIQHGWTHQYGSVLNPYDGTSGPDFEFFRVVLNERGEQQLVGPVPEDSLAWANDRVNKGKSLL
;
A
#
# COMPACT_ATOMS: atom_id res chain seq x y z
N MET A 1 -62.59 -22.37 33.22
CA MET A 1 -62.33 -20.92 33.37
C MET A 1 -61.28 -20.56 32.31
N SER A 2 -61.71 -20.34 31.05
CA SER A 2 -61.98 -19.02 30.41
C SER A 2 -60.67 -18.21 30.22
N ASN A 3 -60.21 -17.84 29.02
CA ASN A 3 -60.90 -17.49 27.76
C ASN A 3 -59.99 -17.67 26.52
N TYR A 4 -60.54 -18.26 25.45
CA TYR A 4 -60.34 -17.85 24.04
C TYR A 4 -61.36 -16.73 23.73
N PRO A 5 -61.41 -15.97 22.59
CA PRO A 5 -61.18 -16.41 21.20
C PRO A 5 -60.49 -15.31 20.31
N LYS A 6 -60.28 -15.33 18.97
CA LYS A 6 -61.00 -15.86 17.80
C LYS A 6 -60.08 -16.01 16.57
N HIS A 7 -60.47 -16.97 15.73
CA HIS A 7 -60.17 -17.16 14.31
C HIS A 7 -60.31 -15.91 13.42
N GLN A 8 -59.57 -15.87 12.30
CA GLN A 8 -60.18 -15.96 10.96
C GLN A 8 -59.16 -16.32 9.84
N THR A 9 -59.51 -17.36 9.09
CA THR A 9 -58.91 -17.82 7.82
C THR A 9 -59.85 -17.50 6.65
N ARG A 10 -59.28 -17.50 5.42
CA ARG A 10 -59.88 -17.54 4.06
C ARG A 10 -60.08 -16.16 3.41
N SER A 11 -59.85 -15.94 2.10
CA SER A 11 -59.54 -16.81 0.96
C SER A 11 -59.04 -15.99 -0.25
N VAL A 12 -58.14 -16.61 -1.01
CA VAL A 12 -57.95 -16.64 -2.48
C VAL A 12 -58.95 -15.84 -3.36
N ARG A 13 -58.42 -15.05 -4.31
CA ARG A 13 -58.74 -15.19 -5.75
C ARG A 13 -57.72 -14.49 -6.66
N ALA A 14 -57.41 -15.20 -7.74
CA ALA A 14 -56.52 -14.85 -8.84
C ALA A 14 -57.19 -13.96 -9.91
N GLY A 15 -56.35 -13.34 -10.73
CA GLY A 15 -56.62 -12.76 -12.05
C GLY A 15 -55.31 -12.17 -12.57
N ALA A 16 -54.56 -12.88 -13.42
CA ALA A 16 -54.52 -12.70 -14.89
C ALA A 16 -54.10 -11.28 -15.30
N ALA A 17 -53.28 -11.00 -16.31
CA ALA A 17 -52.45 -11.72 -17.26
C ALA A 17 -51.91 -10.58 -18.15
N SER A 18 -50.63 -10.58 -18.55
CA SER A 18 -50.22 -9.95 -19.82
C SER A 18 -48.86 -10.49 -20.24
N VAL A 19 -48.94 -11.23 -21.34
CA VAL A 19 -47.87 -11.79 -22.16
C VAL A 19 -47.33 -10.68 -23.05
N LEU A 20 -46.01 -10.57 -23.18
CA LEU A 20 -45.41 -10.25 -24.47
C LEU A 20 -44.04 -10.92 -24.57
N ALA A 21 -44.02 -12.04 -25.27
CA ALA A 21 -42.82 -12.59 -25.88
C ALA A 21 -42.92 -12.31 -27.37
N LEU A 22 -41.91 -11.70 -27.96
CA LEU A 22 -41.56 -11.91 -29.36
C LEU A 22 -40.03 -11.90 -29.48
N ALA A 23 -39.50 -13.04 -29.93
CA ALA A 23 -38.12 -13.24 -30.28
C ALA A 23 -37.82 -12.67 -31.67
N LEU A 24 -36.61 -12.15 -31.88
CA LEU A 24 -35.90 -12.30 -33.14
C LEU A 24 -34.41 -12.42 -32.85
N ALA A 25 -33.80 -13.45 -33.43
CA ALA A 25 -32.41 -13.84 -33.25
C ALA A 25 -31.47 -13.18 -34.28
N ALA A 26 -30.18 -13.19 -33.93
CA ALA A 26 -28.98 -13.12 -34.76
C ALA A 26 -28.51 -11.74 -35.28
N ALA A 27 -27.48 -11.18 -34.63
CA ALA A 27 -26.18 -10.84 -35.27
C ALA A 27 -25.13 -10.49 -34.21
N VAL A 28 -23.91 -10.97 -34.47
CA VAL A 28 -22.66 -10.88 -33.71
C VAL A 28 -22.09 -9.45 -33.71
N SER A 29 -21.36 -9.08 -32.63
CA SER A 29 -20.12 -8.26 -32.61
C SER A 29 -20.12 -7.04 -31.67
N ALA A 30 -19.11 -7.03 -30.78
CA ALA A 30 -18.44 -5.88 -30.12
C ALA A 30 -19.30 -4.93 -29.23
N CYS A 31 -19.08 -4.70 -27.94
CA CYS A 31 -17.86 -4.67 -27.11
C CYS A 31 -18.21 -4.95 -25.63
N PRO A 32 -17.47 -5.84 -24.94
CA PRO A 32 -17.29 -5.77 -23.50
C PRO A 32 -15.84 -5.38 -23.19
N ASN A 33 -15.64 -4.22 -22.55
CA ASN A 33 -14.46 -3.77 -21.78
C ASN A 33 -14.26 -2.25 -21.93
N ASP A 34 -14.78 -1.47 -20.99
CA ASP A 34 -14.33 -0.10 -20.74
C ASP A 34 -13.94 0.03 -19.26
N VAL A 35 -12.75 -0.48 -18.97
CA VAL A 35 -11.95 -0.12 -17.81
C VAL A 35 -10.60 0.29 -18.36
N GLY A 36 -10.28 1.58 -18.27
CA GLY A 36 -8.95 2.10 -18.55
C GLY A 36 -8.58 2.21 -20.04
N ARG A 37 -9.24 3.11 -20.78
CA ARG A 37 -8.58 3.80 -21.90
C ARG A 37 -8.29 5.24 -21.52
N PHE A 38 -7.00 5.60 -21.48
CA PHE A 38 -6.57 6.96 -21.71
C PHE A 38 -6.91 7.30 -23.16
N CYS A 39 -7.96 8.09 -23.37
CA CYS A 39 -8.19 8.76 -24.65
C CYS A 39 -7.24 9.96 -24.76
N PRO A 40 -6.39 10.07 -25.80
CA PRO A 40 -5.48 11.20 -25.99
C PRO A 40 -6.17 12.55 -26.24
N ASP A 41 -7.50 12.57 -26.43
CA ASP A 41 -8.21 13.75 -26.95
C ASP A 41 -8.92 14.59 -25.87
N GLN A 42 -8.66 14.38 -24.57
CA GLN A 42 -9.20 15.24 -23.49
C GLN A 42 -8.21 16.26 -22.91
N VAL A 43 -7.00 16.37 -23.46
CA VAL A 43 -6.00 17.35 -23.01
C VAL A 43 -6.36 18.80 -23.43
N GLU A 44 -7.32 19.00 -24.33
CA GLU A 44 -7.70 20.35 -24.80
C GLU A 44 -8.93 21.01 -24.13
N GLN A 45 -9.56 20.40 -23.11
CA GLN A 45 -10.75 21.02 -22.46
C GLN A 45 -10.52 21.67 -21.09
N PHE A 46 -9.31 21.65 -20.54
CA PHE A 46 -9.00 22.39 -19.30
C PHE A 46 -8.49 23.80 -19.60
N ALA A 47 -9.32 24.59 -20.27
CA ALA A 47 -9.13 26.02 -20.37
C ALA A 47 -9.45 26.70 -19.03
N VAL A 48 -8.45 27.43 -18.56
CA VAL A 48 -8.39 28.38 -17.43
C VAL A 48 -9.74 28.99 -17.00
N GLY A 49 -10.01 28.90 -15.69
CA GLY A 49 -10.72 29.92 -14.91
C GLY A 49 -12.25 29.92 -14.95
N ARG A 50 -12.89 29.31 -13.93
CA ARG A 50 -14.18 29.81 -13.41
C ARG A 50 -14.19 29.74 -11.89
N LYS A 51 -14.37 30.91 -11.25
CA LYS A 51 -14.69 31.03 -9.82
C LYS A 51 -16.02 30.33 -9.55
N GLN A 52 -16.02 29.34 -8.68
CA GLN A 52 -17.26 28.75 -8.17
C GLN A 52 -17.87 29.73 -7.15
N GLN A 53 -19.15 30.07 -7.34
CA GLN A 53 -19.88 31.01 -6.47
C GLN A 53 -20.16 30.38 -5.10
N VAL A 54 -19.96 31.19 -4.05
CA VAL A 54 -20.13 30.83 -2.63
C VAL A 54 -21.61 30.84 -2.24
N GLY A 55 -22.11 29.73 -1.67
CA GLY A 55 -23.48 29.60 -1.15
C GLY A 55 -23.64 30.02 0.31
N GLU A 56 -24.68 30.84 0.55
CA GLU A 56 -25.44 31.23 1.76
C GLU A 56 -24.77 31.44 3.15
N ARG A 57 -24.96 32.65 3.69
CA ARG A 57 -24.56 33.11 5.04
C ARG A 57 -25.72 33.03 6.04
N THR A 58 -25.44 32.88 7.34
CA THR A 58 -26.45 33.03 8.40
C THR A 58 -26.84 34.51 8.63
N GLN A 59 -27.93 34.77 9.37
CA GLN A 59 -28.45 36.13 9.67
C GLN A 59 -27.46 37.05 10.41
N ASP A 60 -26.33 36.51 10.90
CA ASP A 60 -25.23 37.18 11.58
C ASP A 60 -23.91 37.17 10.77
N GLY A 61 -23.96 36.81 9.49
CA GLY A 61 -22.92 37.11 8.50
C GLY A 61 -21.68 36.22 8.50
N LYS A 62 -21.65 35.14 9.29
CA LYS A 62 -20.55 34.15 9.34
C LYS A 62 -20.77 33.00 8.34
N PRO A 63 -19.70 32.39 7.79
CA PRO A 63 -19.81 31.20 6.95
C PRO A 63 -20.27 29.99 7.78
N ARG A 64 -21.26 29.23 7.27
CA ARG A 64 -21.62 27.91 7.79
C ARG A 64 -20.63 26.87 7.26
N MET A 65 -19.80 26.30 8.12
CA MET A 65 -19.15 25.02 7.83
C MET A 65 -20.03 23.88 8.36
N SER A 66 -20.67 23.15 7.46
CA SER A 66 -21.21 21.83 7.76
C SER A 66 -20.09 20.81 7.60
N ILE A 67 -19.43 20.49 8.72
CA ILE A 67 -18.52 19.34 8.79
C ILE A 67 -19.40 18.12 9.02
N VAL A 68 -19.58 17.29 7.98
CA VAL A 68 -20.07 15.92 8.14
C VAL A 68 -18.86 15.05 8.39
N THR A 69 -18.54 14.79 9.65
CA THR A 69 -17.58 13.75 10.03
C THR A 69 -18.31 12.42 10.22
N PRO A 70 -17.93 11.34 9.52
CA PRO A 70 -18.18 10.01 10.06
C PRO A 70 -17.25 9.82 11.27
N TRP A 71 -17.73 9.08 12.27
CA TRP A 71 -17.05 8.71 13.53
C TRP A 71 -17.31 9.62 14.75
N THR A 72 -18.27 9.17 15.55
CA THR A 72 -18.56 9.63 16.91
C THR A 72 -17.57 9.03 17.92
N ARG A 73 -16.80 9.90 18.59
CA ARG A 73 -16.66 9.86 20.06
C ARG A 73 -16.35 11.26 20.56
N THR A 74 -17.38 11.91 21.09
CA THR A 74 -17.35 13.26 21.65
C THR A 74 -16.42 13.30 22.86
N VAL A 75 -15.36 14.10 22.81
CA VAL A 75 -14.66 14.59 24.01
C VAL A 75 -14.98 16.08 24.11
N PRO A 76 -15.66 16.55 25.16
CA PRO A 76 -16.03 17.96 25.27
C PRO A 76 -14.79 18.83 25.51
N TYR A 77 -14.52 19.76 24.59
CA TYR A 77 -13.58 20.86 24.80
C TYR A 77 -14.29 21.95 25.62
N TYR A 78 -13.93 22.09 26.89
CA TYR A 78 -14.34 23.24 27.71
C TYR A 78 -13.45 24.44 27.38
N ALA A 79 -14.05 25.47 26.79
CA ALA A 79 -13.47 26.80 26.77
C ALA A 79 -13.55 27.40 28.19
N GLY A 80 -12.40 27.49 28.87
CA GLY A 80 -12.23 28.20 30.14
C GLY A 80 -11.53 29.53 29.92
N GLY A 81 -12.14 30.60 30.42
CA GLY A 81 -11.75 31.99 30.22
C GLY A 81 -10.41 32.40 30.83
N GLY A 82 -10.01 33.62 30.46
CA GLY A 82 -8.68 34.16 30.67
C GLY A 82 -8.34 34.54 32.10
N ASP A 83 -7.05 34.78 32.28
CA ASP A 83 -6.53 35.77 33.21
C ASP A 83 -5.29 36.42 32.58
N THR A 84 -5.36 37.74 32.48
CA THR A 84 -4.29 38.62 32.01
C THR A 84 -3.25 38.79 33.12
N GLY A 85 -2.03 38.29 32.93
CA GLY A 85 -0.89 38.56 33.82
C GLY A 85 0.33 38.98 33.02
N THR A 86 0.71 40.25 33.12
CA THR A 86 1.94 40.84 32.59
C THR A 86 3.16 40.23 33.32
N ILE A 87 4.13 39.67 32.58
CA ILE A 87 5.44 39.29 33.12
C ILE A 87 6.50 40.23 32.53
N GLU A 88 7.13 41.00 33.40
CA GLU A 88 8.24 41.91 33.09
C GLU A 88 9.47 41.15 32.57
N SER A 89 10.11 41.73 31.56
CA SER A 89 11.33 41.24 30.95
C SER A 89 12.54 41.43 31.87
N ARG A 90 13.17 40.32 32.30
CA ARG A 90 14.54 40.34 32.81
C ARG A 90 15.50 39.83 31.74
N ASN A 91 16.56 40.61 31.52
CA ASN A 91 17.65 40.36 30.58
C ASN A 91 18.33 38.99 30.80
N VAL A 92 18.14 38.04 29.88
CA VAL A 92 18.86 36.75 29.83
C VAL A 92 19.87 36.75 28.68
N SER A 93 20.73 37.77 28.60
CA SER A 93 21.70 37.93 27.51
C SER A 93 23.16 37.62 27.88
N ARG A 94 23.42 37.11 29.09
CA ARG A 94 24.79 36.71 29.50
C ARG A 94 24.98 35.25 29.92
N GLU A 95 23.95 34.53 30.37
CA GLU A 95 24.11 33.13 30.81
C GLU A 95 24.10 32.09 29.67
N ASN A 96 23.68 32.47 28.45
CA ASN A 96 23.59 31.53 27.31
C ASN A 96 24.88 31.39 26.47
N ARG A 97 25.95 32.17 26.75
CA ARG A 97 27.20 32.03 25.99
C ARG A 97 28.11 30.93 26.55
N ASP A 98 28.07 30.68 27.86
CA ASP A 98 28.94 29.68 28.49
C ASP A 98 28.39 28.25 28.36
N VAL A 99 27.07 28.10 28.14
CA VAL A 99 26.44 26.79 27.89
C VAL A 99 26.70 26.28 26.47
N VAL A 100 26.82 27.18 25.49
CA VAL A 100 27.06 26.80 24.08
C VAL A 100 28.50 26.30 23.87
N GLY A 101 29.49 26.92 24.55
CA GLY A 101 30.89 26.48 24.47
C GLY A 101 31.16 25.13 25.18
N ALA A 102 30.40 24.80 26.22
CA ALA A 102 30.55 23.54 26.95
C ALA A 102 29.92 22.33 26.24
N ILE A 103 28.93 22.55 25.35
CA ILE A 103 28.28 21.49 24.57
C ILE A 103 29.14 21.06 23.37
N GLU A 104 29.93 21.96 22.79
CA GLU A 104 30.80 21.64 21.65
C GLU A 104 32.04 20.82 22.03
N ALA A 105 32.51 20.89 23.28
CA ALA A 105 33.75 20.23 23.71
C ALA A 105 33.58 18.78 24.25
N LYS A 106 32.35 18.26 24.36
CA LYS A 106 32.08 16.89 24.85
C LYS A 106 31.19 16.02 23.96
N ALA A 107 30.92 16.45 22.73
CA ALA A 107 30.34 15.59 21.70
C ALA A 107 31.41 14.61 21.17
N HIS A 108 31.88 13.70 22.02
CA HIS A 108 32.34 12.40 21.58
C HIS A 108 31.13 11.77 20.90
N ARG A 109 30.98 11.98 19.58
CA ARG A 109 29.98 11.28 18.78
C ARG A 109 30.25 9.80 19.02
N PRO A 110 29.37 9.06 19.72
CA PRO A 110 29.43 7.62 19.57
C PRO A 110 29.21 7.42 18.08
N LYS A 111 30.18 6.81 17.38
CA LYS A 111 29.86 6.22 16.07
C LYS A 111 28.61 5.39 16.33
N PRO A 112 27.49 5.62 15.62
CA PRO A 112 26.37 4.70 15.72
C PRO A 112 26.88 3.37 15.17
N THR A 113 27.39 2.52 16.05
CA THR A 113 27.50 1.09 15.80
C THR A 113 26.10 0.52 15.94
N HIS A 114 25.19 0.98 15.09
CA HIS A 114 24.07 0.15 14.70
C HIS A 114 24.61 -0.67 13.53
N PRO A 115 24.90 -1.95 13.74
CA PRO A 115 25.17 -2.82 12.62
C PRO A 115 23.81 -2.99 11.90
N PHE A 116 23.53 -2.13 10.93
CA PHE A 116 23.06 -2.67 9.67
C PHE A 116 24.27 -3.38 9.05
N ALA A 117 24.71 -4.46 9.70
CA ALA A 117 25.71 -5.34 9.19
C ALA A 117 25.03 -6.07 8.04
N PHE A 118 25.12 -5.51 6.85
CA PHE A 118 25.07 -6.27 5.62
C PHE A 118 26.33 -7.16 5.57
N ALA A 119 26.40 -8.14 6.48
CA ALA A 119 27.47 -9.12 6.57
C ALA A 119 27.06 -10.45 5.91
N ALA A 120 25.83 -10.56 5.41
CA ALA A 120 25.40 -11.64 4.54
C ALA A 120 25.71 -11.25 3.08
N GLU A 121 26.20 -12.21 2.30
CA GLU A 121 26.34 -12.07 0.84
C GLU A 121 25.02 -11.58 0.24
N ALA A 122 25.11 -10.64 -0.72
CA ALA A 122 23.93 -10.08 -1.35
C ALA A 122 23.22 -11.18 -2.17
N LYS A 123 21.96 -11.45 -1.82
CA LYS A 123 21.15 -12.46 -2.51
C LYS A 123 20.70 -11.94 -3.88
N LYS A 124 20.38 -12.84 -4.79
CA LYS A 124 19.86 -12.51 -6.11
C LYS A 124 18.46 -13.08 -6.29
N ALA A 125 17.51 -12.21 -6.64
CA ALA A 125 16.15 -12.60 -6.97
C ALA A 125 15.87 -12.39 -8.46
N LEU A 126 15.32 -13.40 -9.14
CA LEU A 126 14.75 -13.25 -10.47
C LEU A 126 13.24 -13.03 -10.33
N ILE A 127 12.73 -11.93 -10.87
CA ILE A 127 11.30 -11.59 -10.86
C ILE A 127 10.81 -11.54 -12.30
N LEU A 128 9.92 -12.47 -12.62
CA LEU A 128 9.30 -12.64 -13.92
C LEU A 128 7.83 -12.24 -13.85
N TYR A 129 7.29 -11.71 -14.93
CA TYR A 129 5.88 -11.33 -15.02
C TYR A 129 5.38 -11.47 -16.46
N ASP A 130 4.07 -11.67 -16.61
CA ASP A 130 3.43 -11.68 -17.93
C ASP A 130 3.48 -10.30 -18.57
N SER A 131 3.88 -10.21 -19.85
CA SER A 131 3.92 -8.93 -20.56
C SER A 131 2.89 -8.77 -21.68
N ALA A 132 2.06 -9.79 -21.93
CA ALA A 132 0.97 -9.70 -22.90
C ALA A 132 -0.06 -8.62 -22.52
N ASP A 133 -0.50 -7.84 -23.52
CA ASP A 133 -1.54 -6.82 -23.40
C ASP A 133 -1.35 -5.86 -22.19
N GLN A 134 -2.43 -5.60 -21.44
CA GLN A 134 -2.42 -4.75 -20.24
C GLN A 134 -1.60 -5.35 -19.09
N ALA A 135 -1.22 -6.64 -19.15
CA ALA A 135 -0.46 -7.27 -18.07
C ALA A 135 0.97 -6.72 -17.99
N GLY A 136 1.56 -6.22 -19.08
CA GLY A 136 2.94 -5.74 -19.07
C GLY A 136 3.20 -4.58 -18.12
N TRP A 137 2.33 -3.57 -18.09
CA TRP A 137 2.50 -2.46 -17.15
C TRP A 137 2.13 -2.84 -15.72
N MET A 138 1.09 -3.66 -15.53
CA MET A 138 0.68 -4.15 -14.20
C MET A 138 1.75 -5.04 -13.57
N GLY A 139 2.31 -5.97 -14.35
CA GLY A 139 3.34 -6.88 -13.91
C GLY A 139 4.66 -6.20 -13.61
N SER A 140 5.03 -5.20 -14.41
CA SER A 140 6.15 -4.32 -14.08
C SER A 140 5.93 -3.62 -12.74
N LEU A 141 4.71 -3.12 -12.47
CA LEU A 141 4.38 -2.46 -11.20
C LEU A 141 4.46 -3.43 -10.00
N TYR A 142 3.86 -4.62 -10.10
CA TYR A 142 3.93 -5.63 -9.03
C TYR A 142 5.35 -6.13 -8.81
N GLY A 143 6.10 -6.34 -9.90
CA GLY A 143 7.50 -6.72 -9.84
C GLY A 143 8.38 -5.64 -9.23
N GLN A 144 8.10 -4.36 -9.47
CA GLN A 144 8.80 -3.24 -8.83
C GLN A 144 8.47 -3.16 -7.33
N HIS A 145 7.22 -3.41 -6.94
CA HIS A 145 6.85 -3.54 -5.53
C HIS A 145 7.63 -4.67 -4.87
N LEU A 146 7.65 -5.86 -5.47
CA LEU A 146 8.43 -6.98 -4.96
C LEU A 146 9.93 -6.66 -4.90
N THR A 147 10.48 -5.98 -5.90
CA THR A 147 11.88 -5.51 -5.91
C THR A 147 12.18 -4.64 -4.68
N ASN A 148 11.29 -3.72 -4.32
CA ASN A 148 11.45 -2.89 -3.13
C ASN A 148 11.41 -3.74 -1.85
N LEU A 149 10.53 -4.73 -1.76
CA LEU A 149 10.49 -5.67 -0.62
C LEU A 149 11.75 -6.52 -0.52
N MET A 150 12.32 -6.94 -1.65
CA MET A 150 13.56 -7.75 -1.69
C MET A 150 14.76 -7.01 -1.08
N THR A 151 14.76 -5.67 -1.05
CA THR A 151 15.81 -4.90 -0.36
C THR A 151 15.88 -5.18 1.15
N HIS A 152 14.77 -5.59 1.78
CA HIS A 152 14.75 -6.05 3.17
C HIS A 152 15.68 -7.25 3.40
N PHE A 153 15.86 -8.09 2.39
CA PHE A 153 16.66 -9.32 2.43
C PHE A 153 18.09 -9.12 1.97
N ASN A 154 18.55 -7.87 1.80
CA ASN A 154 19.83 -7.55 1.13
C ASN A 154 19.94 -8.21 -0.25
N ALA A 155 18.83 -8.27 -0.98
CA ALA A 155 18.79 -8.90 -2.29
C ALA A 155 18.78 -7.86 -3.42
N THR A 156 19.54 -8.14 -4.48
CA THR A 156 19.42 -7.47 -5.77
C THR A 156 18.44 -8.25 -6.64
N SER A 157 17.51 -7.55 -7.28
CA SER A 157 16.52 -8.18 -8.16
C SER A 157 16.78 -7.87 -9.62
N VAL A 158 16.56 -8.87 -10.48
CA VAL A 158 16.36 -8.67 -11.92
C VAL A 158 14.87 -8.80 -12.19
N LEU A 159 14.27 -7.75 -12.74
CA LEU A 159 12.86 -7.71 -13.11
C LEU A 159 12.74 -7.72 -14.63
N LYS A 160 12.02 -8.69 -15.19
CA LYS A 160 11.78 -8.73 -16.64
C LYS A 160 10.53 -9.54 -17.03
N PRO A 161 10.01 -9.34 -18.26
CA PRO A 161 8.98 -10.19 -18.82
C PRO A 161 9.37 -11.67 -18.87
N VAL A 162 8.44 -12.56 -18.57
CA VAL A 162 8.66 -14.01 -18.63
C VAL A 162 8.97 -14.46 -20.06
N GLU A 163 8.46 -13.76 -21.07
CA GLU A 163 8.69 -14.04 -22.49
C GLU A 163 10.17 -13.84 -22.90
N GLN A 164 10.95 -13.13 -22.08
CA GLN A 164 12.39 -12.92 -22.26
C GLN A 164 13.25 -13.90 -21.44
N TYR A 165 12.63 -14.90 -20.80
CA TYR A 165 13.36 -15.93 -20.06
C TYR A 165 14.20 -16.80 -21.00
N VAL A 166 15.45 -17.07 -20.61
CA VAL A 166 16.35 -17.96 -21.35
C VAL A 166 16.67 -19.20 -20.52
N GLU A 167 16.97 -20.30 -21.21
CA GLU A 167 17.27 -21.59 -20.59
C GLU A 167 18.37 -21.50 -19.52
N ASN A 168 18.15 -22.18 -18.40
CA ASN A 168 18.98 -22.23 -17.20
C ASN A 168 19.21 -20.90 -16.47
N GLU A 169 18.53 -19.82 -16.86
CA GLU A 169 18.75 -18.49 -16.27
C GLU A 169 18.47 -18.48 -14.76
N MET A 170 17.40 -19.15 -14.31
CA MET A 170 17.02 -19.15 -12.91
C MET A 170 18.06 -19.75 -11.97
N GLU A 171 18.96 -20.60 -12.47
CA GLU A 171 20.01 -21.23 -11.67
C GLU A 171 21.06 -20.25 -11.15
N SER A 172 21.18 -19.08 -11.79
CA SER A 172 22.07 -17.99 -11.37
C SER A 172 21.53 -17.14 -10.22
N TYR A 173 20.34 -17.47 -9.69
CA TYR A 173 19.65 -16.74 -8.64
C TYR A 173 19.46 -17.61 -7.39
N ASP A 174 19.18 -16.96 -6.27
CA ASP A 174 18.88 -17.61 -4.99
C ASP A 174 17.39 -17.89 -4.82
N ALA A 175 16.55 -17.09 -5.46
CA ALA A 175 15.10 -17.26 -5.49
C ALA A 175 14.49 -16.73 -6.78
N VAL A 176 13.39 -17.34 -7.19
CA VAL A 176 12.63 -17.00 -8.39
C VAL A 176 11.20 -16.62 -8.01
N TYR A 177 10.68 -15.58 -8.63
CA TYR A 177 9.31 -15.13 -8.45
C TYR A 177 8.67 -14.99 -9.82
N TYR A 178 7.45 -15.49 -9.97
CA TYR A 178 6.70 -15.35 -11.21
C TYR A 178 5.27 -14.85 -10.93
N PHE A 179 4.92 -13.74 -11.58
CA PHE A 179 3.58 -13.17 -11.54
C PHE A 179 2.78 -13.59 -12.78
N GLY A 180 1.90 -14.58 -12.59
CA GLY A 180 0.85 -14.94 -13.55
C GLY A 180 -0.32 -13.97 -13.44
N ILE A 181 -0.32 -12.95 -14.29
CA ILE A 181 -1.25 -11.81 -14.26
C ILE A 181 -2.30 -11.95 -15.35
N TYR A 182 -1.91 -12.50 -16.49
CA TYR A 182 -2.78 -12.67 -17.64
C TYR A 182 -3.20 -14.13 -17.76
N TYR A 183 -4.50 -14.35 -17.90
CA TYR A 183 -5.03 -15.69 -18.13
C TYR A 183 -4.46 -16.26 -19.43
N ASN A 184 -3.77 -17.39 -19.30
CA ASN A 184 -3.23 -18.17 -20.41
C ASN A 184 -2.13 -17.44 -21.19
N ASN A 185 -1.30 -16.66 -20.49
CA ASN A 185 -0.11 -16.07 -21.06
C ASN A 185 0.86 -17.17 -21.55
N PRO A 186 1.24 -17.23 -22.84
CA PRO A 186 2.11 -18.29 -23.33
C PRO A 186 3.48 -18.28 -22.65
N LEU A 187 3.78 -19.32 -21.87
CA LEU A 187 5.07 -19.45 -21.19
C LEU A 187 6.13 -20.04 -22.13
N PRO A 188 7.37 -19.49 -22.15
CA PRO A 188 8.47 -20.09 -22.89
C PRO A 188 8.70 -21.55 -22.51
N GLN A 189 9.02 -22.39 -23.49
CA GLN A 189 9.27 -23.80 -23.22
C GLN A 189 10.48 -24.00 -22.29
N SER A 190 11.53 -23.18 -22.44
CA SER A 190 12.68 -23.14 -21.53
C SER A 190 12.26 -22.90 -20.09
N PHE A 191 11.39 -21.90 -19.85
CA PHE A 191 10.89 -21.60 -18.51
C PHE A 191 10.14 -22.78 -17.90
N LYS A 192 9.22 -23.40 -18.66
CA LYS A 192 8.44 -24.55 -18.19
C LYS A 192 9.32 -25.75 -17.84
N THR A 193 10.31 -26.05 -18.67
CA THR A 193 11.29 -27.12 -18.43
C THR A 193 12.09 -26.83 -17.17
N ASP A 194 12.68 -25.63 -17.05
CA ASP A 194 13.51 -25.27 -15.93
C ASP A 194 12.75 -25.28 -14.60
N VAL A 195 11.47 -24.87 -14.55
CA VAL A 195 10.65 -24.98 -13.33
C VAL A 195 10.50 -26.46 -12.89
N LEU A 196 10.32 -27.37 -13.85
CA LEU A 196 10.22 -28.80 -13.58
C LEU A 196 11.56 -29.45 -13.20
N GLU A 197 12.70 -28.78 -13.43
CA GLU A 197 14.04 -29.34 -13.15
C GLU A 197 14.75 -28.67 -11.96
N THR A 198 14.56 -27.36 -11.77
CA THR A 198 15.27 -26.57 -10.75
C THR A 198 15.02 -27.05 -9.33
N GLU A 199 16.03 -26.90 -8.48
CA GLU A 199 15.92 -27.00 -7.02
C GLU A 199 15.87 -25.63 -6.33
N LYS A 200 15.99 -24.53 -7.10
CA LYS A 200 15.94 -23.17 -6.56
C LYS A 200 14.55 -22.86 -5.99
N PRO A 201 14.47 -22.15 -4.85
CA PRO A 201 13.19 -21.69 -4.33
C PRO A 201 12.45 -20.83 -5.35
N MET A 202 11.18 -21.17 -5.61
CA MET A 202 10.33 -20.42 -6.53
C MET A 202 8.97 -20.11 -5.90
N MET A 203 8.52 -18.86 -6.00
CA MET A 203 7.15 -18.47 -5.68
C MET A 203 6.37 -18.06 -6.93
N TRP A 204 5.25 -18.72 -7.17
CA TRP A 204 4.37 -18.55 -8.31
C TRP A 204 3.05 -17.92 -7.86
N PHE A 205 2.69 -16.77 -8.41
CA PHE A 205 1.46 -16.05 -8.07
C PHE A 205 0.41 -16.22 -9.14
N GLY A 206 -0.76 -16.76 -8.79
CA GLY A 206 -1.96 -16.73 -9.62
C GLY A 206 -1.87 -17.57 -10.90
N TYR A 207 -2.06 -16.93 -12.06
CA TYR A 207 -2.36 -17.63 -13.31
C TYR A 207 -1.20 -18.47 -13.87
N ASN A 208 -1.53 -19.27 -14.88
CA ASN A 208 -0.63 -20.01 -15.77
C ASN A 208 0.03 -21.26 -15.20
N LEU A 209 -0.18 -21.60 -13.91
CA LEU A 209 0.38 -22.83 -13.35
C LEU A 209 -0.10 -24.09 -14.11
N TRP A 210 -1.33 -24.09 -14.65
CA TRP A 210 -1.86 -25.21 -15.44
C TRP A 210 -1.00 -25.55 -16.66
N GLN A 211 -0.22 -24.62 -17.20
CA GLN A 211 0.66 -24.89 -18.34
C GLN A 211 1.82 -25.83 -18.03
N ILE A 212 2.11 -26.06 -16.74
CA ILE A 212 3.06 -27.09 -16.28
C ILE A 212 2.38 -28.19 -15.44
N ALA A 213 1.27 -27.86 -14.77
CA ALA A 213 0.56 -28.80 -13.91
C ALA A 213 -0.39 -29.75 -14.68
N TRP A 214 -0.74 -29.41 -15.92
CA TRP A 214 -1.53 -30.26 -16.83
C TRP A 214 -0.70 -30.66 -18.04
N VAL A 215 -1.13 -31.69 -18.75
CA VAL A 215 -0.54 -32.04 -20.05
C VAL A 215 -0.83 -30.94 -21.08
N PRO A 216 -0.01 -30.78 -22.15
CA PRO A 216 -0.12 -29.64 -23.06
C PRO A 216 -1.49 -29.43 -23.74
N ASP A 217 -2.26 -30.50 -23.94
CA ASP A 217 -3.62 -30.43 -24.51
C ASP A 217 -4.72 -30.15 -23.48
N MET A 218 -4.34 -29.96 -22.21
CA MET A 218 -5.21 -29.66 -21.06
C MET A 218 -6.27 -30.73 -20.76
N THR A 219 -6.05 -31.98 -21.18
CA THR A 219 -7.01 -33.08 -20.98
C THR A 219 -6.79 -33.89 -19.70
N ALA A 220 -5.61 -33.78 -19.10
CA ALA A 220 -5.22 -34.52 -17.91
C ALA A 220 -4.20 -33.75 -17.05
N TYR A 221 -4.01 -34.18 -15.82
CA TYR A 221 -2.95 -33.68 -14.94
C TYR A 221 -1.58 -34.19 -15.40
N ASN A 222 -0.54 -33.39 -15.19
CA ASN A 222 0.84 -33.75 -15.49
C ASN A 222 1.42 -34.57 -14.32
N THR A 223 1.68 -35.85 -14.57
CA THR A 223 2.25 -36.76 -13.56
C THR A 223 3.64 -36.34 -13.09
N ASP A 224 4.46 -35.74 -13.94
CA ASP A 224 5.82 -35.29 -13.56
C ASP A 224 5.75 -34.13 -12.56
N PHE A 225 4.79 -33.22 -12.77
CA PHE A 225 4.50 -32.14 -11.83
C PHE A 225 4.05 -32.69 -10.46
N GLU A 226 3.11 -33.64 -10.45
CA GLU A 226 2.60 -34.23 -9.21
C GLU A 226 3.68 -35.04 -8.48
N ASN A 227 4.53 -35.77 -9.21
CA ASN A 227 5.62 -36.55 -8.64
C ASN A 227 6.69 -35.65 -8.01
N LYS A 228 7.03 -34.53 -8.64
CA LYS A 228 8.03 -33.58 -8.12
C LYS A 228 7.49 -32.80 -6.93
N PHE A 229 6.32 -32.18 -7.09
CA PHE A 229 5.83 -31.20 -6.13
C PHE A 229 4.83 -31.78 -5.12
N GLY A 230 4.23 -32.93 -5.39
CA GLY A 230 3.31 -33.60 -4.46
C GLY A 230 1.91 -32.97 -4.35
N PHE A 231 1.56 -32.02 -5.21
CA PHE A 231 0.23 -31.44 -5.28
C PHE A 231 -0.26 -31.32 -6.72
N ARG A 232 -1.58 -31.15 -6.84
CA ARG A 232 -2.31 -31.01 -8.10
C ARG A 232 -2.92 -29.62 -8.18
N PHE A 233 -2.86 -29.00 -9.36
CA PHE A 233 -3.67 -27.83 -9.69
C PHE A 233 -5.02 -28.29 -10.25
N LEU A 234 -6.12 -27.95 -9.56
CA LEU A 234 -7.45 -28.45 -9.91
C LEU A 234 -8.11 -27.57 -10.97
N ASN A 235 -8.21 -26.27 -10.70
CA ASN A 235 -8.91 -25.30 -11.53
C ASN A 235 -8.69 -23.88 -11.00
N LEU A 236 -9.18 -22.90 -11.75
CA LEU A 236 -9.45 -21.57 -11.23
C LEU A 236 -10.88 -21.53 -10.67
N ASP A 237 -11.07 -20.85 -9.56
CA ASP A 237 -12.36 -20.58 -8.95
C ASP A 237 -12.55 -19.06 -8.86
N GLY A 238 -13.59 -18.54 -9.51
CA GLY A 238 -13.96 -17.13 -9.54
C GLY A 238 -14.99 -16.72 -8.47
N SER A 239 -15.24 -17.56 -7.48
CA SER A 239 -16.22 -17.28 -6.42
C SER A 239 -15.81 -16.08 -5.56
N VAL A 240 -16.71 -15.10 -5.45
CA VAL A 240 -16.57 -13.94 -4.55
C VAL A 240 -16.69 -14.30 -3.06
N ALA A 241 -16.97 -15.56 -2.74
CA ALA A 241 -17.13 -16.02 -1.36
C ALA A 241 -15.80 -16.41 -0.70
N HIS A 242 -14.67 -16.30 -1.38
CA HIS A 242 -13.34 -16.39 -0.78
C HIS A 242 -12.92 -15.06 -0.15
N THR A 243 -13.28 -14.85 1.12
CA THR A 243 -13.11 -13.54 1.77
C THR A 243 -12.00 -13.50 2.82
N MET A 244 -11.41 -14.64 3.16
CA MET A 244 -10.41 -14.72 4.22
C MET A 244 -9.32 -15.73 3.89
N VAL A 245 -8.11 -15.44 4.36
CA VAL A 245 -6.95 -16.33 4.40
C VAL A 245 -6.54 -16.53 5.85
N GLU A 246 -6.54 -17.77 6.32
CA GLU A 246 -5.99 -18.12 7.63
C GLU A 246 -4.50 -18.44 7.51
N TYR A 247 -3.69 -17.74 8.31
CA TYR A 247 -2.25 -17.93 8.40
C TYR A 247 -1.79 -17.84 9.86
N LYS A 248 -1.10 -18.86 10.36
CA LYS A 248 -0.59 -18.95 11.74
C LYS A 248 -1.66 -18.60 12.80
N GLY A 249 -2.91 -19.02 12.58
CA GLY A 249 -4.04 -18.79 13.50
C GLY A 249 -4.70 -17.40 13.38
N VAL A 250 -4.29 -16.57 12.42
CA VAL A 250 -4.85 -15.25 12.16
C VAL A 250 -5.66 -15.28 10.87
N ASN A 251 -6.87 -14.70 10.89
CA ASN A 251 -7.66 -14.47 9.68
C ASN A 251 -7.27 -13.14 9.07
N LEU A 252 -6.86 -13.18 7.81
CA LEU A 252 -6.49 -12.04 6.99
C LEU A 252 -7.53 -11.85 5.90
N ALA A 253 -8.02 -10.63 5.73
CA ALA A 253 -8.99 -10.27 4.73
C ALA A 253 -8.45 -10.50 3.31
N LYS A 254 -9.35 -10.96 2.44
CA LYS A 254 -9.18 -10.97 0.99
C LYS A 254 -10.32 -10.17 0.38
N GLU A 255 -9.98 -9.12 -0.36
CA GLU A 255 -10.98 -8.33 -1.09
C GLU A 255 -11.58 -9.13 -2.26
N THR A 256 -12.84 -8.84 -2.57
CA THR A 256 -13.64 -9.59 -3.55
C THR A 256 -13.64 -8.98 -4.96
N TYR A 257 -12.96 -7.83 -5.15
CA TYR A 257 -12.83 -7.18 -6.46
C TYR A 257 -12.02 -8.02 -7.46
N ASP A 258 -11.12 -8.86 -6.96
CA ASP A 258 -10.40 -9.88 -7.74
C ASP A 258 -10.66 -11.25 -7.10
N PRO A 259 -11.78 -11.89 -7.45
CA PRO A 259 -12.23 -13.10 -6.74
C PRO A 259 -11.49 -14.36 -7.18
N VAL A 260 -10.75 -14.31 -8.30
CA VAL A 260 -10.17 -15.50 -8.90
C VAL A 260 -9.03 -16.03 -8.06
N VAL A 261 -9.10 -17.33 -7.76
CA VAL A 261 -8.07 -18.07 -7.04
C VAL A 261 -7.79 -19.38 -7.77
N GLY A 262 -6.54 -19.81 -7.80
CA GLY A 262 -6.20 -21.17 -8.24
C GLY A 262 -6.30 -22.16 -7.09
N VAL A 263 -7.13 -23.18 -7.29
CA VAL A 263 -7.38 -24.21 -6.28
C VAL A 263 -6.39 -25.35 -6.49
N THR A 264 -5.74 -25.75 -5.40
CA THR A 264 -4.80 -26.88 -5.40
C THR A 264 -5.25 -27.95 -4.41
N GLN A 265 -4.72 -29.16 -4.59
CA GLN A 265 -4.94 -30.30 -3.70
C GLN A 265 -3.65 -31.06 -3.48
N VAL A 266 -3.28 -31.25 -2.21
CA VAL A 266 -2.14 -32.11 -1.82
C VAL A 266 -2.44 -33.55 -2.21
N GLN A 267 -1.58 -34.14 -3.02
CA GLN A 267 -1.63 -35.56 -3.42
C GLN A 267 -0.71 -36.40 -2.55
N ASN A 268 0.47 -35.86 -2.20
CA ASN A 268 1.46 -36.49 -1.37
C ASN A 268 1.87 -35.57 -0.21
N PRO A 269 1.40 -35.81 1.04
CA PRO A 269 1.71 -34.97 2.19
C PRO A 269 3.17 -35.07 2.67
N VAL A 270 3.97 -36.00 2.12
CA VAL A 270 5.42 -36.06 2.36
C VAL A 270 6.15 -34.99 1.54
N LEU A 271 5.63 -34.66 0.35
CA LEU A 271 6.25 -33.74 -0.60
C LEU A 271 5.63 -32.34 -0.57
N ALA A 272 4.33 -32.25 -0.27
CA ALA A 272 3.56 -31.01 -0.27
C ALA A 272 2.89 -30.72 1.07
N SER A 273 2.75 -29.43 1.37
CA SER A 273 2.03 -28.92 2.54
C SER A 273 1.31 -27.62 2.24
N VAL A 274 0.18 -27.40 2.91
CA VAL A 274 -0.54 -26.13 2.88
C VAL A 274 0.13 -25.16 3.87
N LYS A 275 0.51 -23.97 3.42
CA LYS A 275 1.16 -22.92 4.23
C LYS A 275 0.18 -21.85 4.69
N ALA A 276 -0.90 -21.64 3.96
CA ALA A 276 -2.02 -20.79 4.35
C ALA A 276 -3.32 -21.34 3.76
N THR A 277 -4.44 -21.12 4.44
CA THR A 277 -5.73 -21.71 4.11
C THR A 277 -6.71 -20.63 3.67
N LEU A 278 -7.25 -20.77 2.47
CA LEU A 278 -8.35 -19.96 1.96
C LEU A 278 -9.66 -20.39 2.61
N LYS A 279 -10.47 -19.44 3.06
CA LYS A 279 -11.77 -19.67 3.68
C LYS A 279 -12.89 -19.13 2.81
N HIS A 280 -13.84 -20.00 2.50
CA HIS A 280 -15.07 -19.69 1.81
C HIS A 280 -16.17 -19.31 2.81
N GLN A 281 -17.05 -18.37 2.48
CA GLN A 281 -18.15 -17.93 3.35
C GLN A 281 -19.11 -19.06 3.77
N LEU A 282 -19.21 -20.12 2.97
CA LEU A 282 -19.99 -21.33 3.28
C LEU A 282 -19.28 -22.29 4.25
N GLY A 283 -18.14 -21.90 4.84
CA GLY A 283 -17.36 -22.71 5.78
C GLY A 283 -16.43 -23.73 5.12
N GLN A 284 -16.40 -23.79 3.78
CA GLN A 284 -15.43 -24.61 3.05
C GLN A 284 -14.04 -23.97 3.09
N THR A 285 -13.01 -24.80 2.94
CA THR A 285 -11.62 -24.36 2.92
C THR A 285 -10.87 -24.94 1.74
N ALA A 286 -9.92 -24.19 1.20
CA ALA A 286 -8.99 -24.63 0.17
C ALA A 286 -7.57 -24.15 0.53
N PRO A 287 -6.51 -24.72 -0.07
CA PRO A 287 -5.17 -24.13 0.08
C PRO A 287 -5.11 -22.73 -0.55
N TYR A 288 -4.61 -21.75 0.20
CA TYR A 288 -4.25 -20.43 -0.33
C TYR A 288 -2.79 -20.39 -0.79
N VAL A 289 -1.89 -20.95 0.02
CA VAL A 289 -0.51 -21.19 -0.38
C VAL A 289 -0.19 -22.66 -0.23
N THR A 290 0.22 -23.30 -1.32
CA THR A 290 0.68 -24.68 -1.33
C THR A 290 2.17 -24.71 -1.61
N LYS A 291 2.94 -25.33 -0.71
CA LYS A 291 4.37 -25.55 -0.92
C LYS A 291 4.58 -27.02 -1.26
N GLY A 292 5.12 -27.30 -2.44
CA GLY A 292 5.58 -28.61 -2.87
C GLY A 292 7.06 -28.56 -3.21
N ALA A 293 7.90 -29.40 -2.59
CA ALA A 293 9.36 -29.31 -2.75
C ALA A 293 9.90 -27.86 -2.63
N ASN A 294 10.42 -27.29 -3.71
CA ASN A 294 10.93 -25.93 -3.84
C ASN A 294 9.97 -24.93 -4.53
N LEU A 295 8.71 -25.30 -4.77
CA LEU A 295 7.69 -24.43 -5.36
C LEU A 295 6.64 -24.00 -4.32
N TRP A 296 6.44 -22.71 -4.18
CA TRP A 296 5.36 -22.07 -3.43
C TRP A 296 4.34 -21.51 -4.42
N TYR A 297 3.18 -22.13 -4.50
CA TYR A 297 2.07 -21.62 -5.29
C TYR A 297 1.15 -20.78 -4.41
N VAL A 298 1.00 -19.50 -4.75
CA VAL A 298 0.05 -18.57 -4.13
C VAL A 298 -1.17 -18.47 -5.03
N ALA A 299 -2.36 -18.72 -4.47
CA ALA A 299 -3.58 -18.91 -5.25
C ALA A 299 -4.01 -17.68 -6.06
N ASP A 300 -3.57 -16.48 -5.69
CA ASP A 300 -3.84 -15.23 -6.40
C ASP A 300 -2.60 -14.31 -6.44
N ASN A 301 -2.78 -13.08 -6.90
CA ASN A 301 -1.80 -12.02 -6.75
C ASN A 301 -2.05 -11.23 -5.45
N PRO A 302 -1.21 -11.39 -4.41
CA PRO A 302 -1.41 -10.75 -3.11
C PRO A 302 -1.13 -9.23 -3.13
N PHE A 303 -0.63 -8.69 -4.25
CA PHE A 303 -0.34 -7.26 -4.40
C PHE A 303 -1.54 -6.47 -4.95
N THR A 304 -2.67 -7.15 -5.25
CA THR A 304 -3.89 -6.52 -5.75
C THR A 304 -4.91 -6.37 -4.64
N TYR A 305 -5.62 -5.23 -4.66
CA TYR A 305 -6.74 -4.93 -3.75
C TYR A 305 -6.40 -5.26 -2.29
N VAL A 306 -5.30 -4.68 -1.80
CA VAL A 306 -4.87 -4.82 -0.40
C VAL A 306 -5.94 -4.18 0.49
N SER A 307 -6.46 -4.93 1.46
CA SER A 307 -7.53 -4.46 2.33
C SER A 307 -7.11 -3.25 3.16
N TRP A 308 -7.59 -2.08 2.80
CA TRP A 308 -7.38 -0.82 3.53
C TRP A 308 -8.33 -0.68 4.73
N ILE A 309 -9.42 -1.45 4.76
CA ILE A 309 -10.46 -1.36 5.80
C ILE A 309 -10.00 -2.04 7.10
N THR A 310 -9.28 -3.16 7.00
CA THR A 310 -8.99 -4.01 8.16
C THR A 310 -7.57 -3.89 8.69
N ASN A 311 -6.63 -3.32 7.92
CA ASN A 311 -5.18 -3.39 8.18
C ASN A 311 -4.65 -4.82 8.38
N MET A 312 -5.44 -5.83 7.98
CA MET A 312 -5.16 -7.26 8.16
C MET A 312 -5.38 -7.96 6.82
N ASP A 313 -4.58 -7.62 5.82
CA ASP A 313 -4.69 -8.18 4.47
C ASP A 313 -3.89 -9.48 4.30
N ARG A 314 -4.35 -10.36 3.41
CA ARG A 314 -3.69 -11.64 3.06
C ARG A 314 -2.23 -11.50 2.62
N SER A 315 -1.85 -10.35 2.04
CA SER A 315 -0.48 -10.04 1.63
C SER A 315 0.53 -10.20 2.78
N LEU A 316 0.12 -9.93 4.02
CA LEU A 316 0.98 -10.10 5.20
C LEU A 316 1.45 -11.55 5.37
N ALA A 317 0.62 -12.55 5.03
CA ALA A 317 1.04 -13.95 5.08
C ALA A 317 2.15 -14.22 4.05
N VAL A 318 2.02 -13.68 2.85
CA VAL A 318 3.00 -13.86 1.77
C VAL A 318 4.31 -13.13 2.10
N TYR A 319 4.23 -11.93 2.67
CA TYR A 319 5.41 -11.17 3.10
C TYR A 319 6.22 -11.92 4.15
N ASP A 320 5.55 -12.56 5.12
CA ASP A 320 6.22 -13.42 6.09
C ASP A 320 6.88 -14.64 5.42
N MET A 321 6.23 -15.25 4.43
CA MET A 321 6.78 -16.39 3.68
C MET A 321 8.00 -16.04 2.82
N PHE A 322 8.23 -14.77 2.47
CA PHE A 322 9.48 -14.36 1.81
C PHE A 322 10.71 -14.65 2.68
N HIS A 323 10.58 -14.69 4.01
CA HIS A 323 11.68 -15.10 4.89
C HIS A 323 12.13 -16.54 4.65
N ASP A 324 11.20 -17.44 4.33
CA ASP A 324 11.48 -18.84 4.03
C ASP A 324 12.03 -19.01 2.61
N VAL A 325 11.41 -18.37 1.61
CA VAL A 325 11.85 -18.43 0.21
C VAL A 325 13.25 -17.86 0.06
N MET A 326 13.51 -16.71 0.68
CA MET A 326 14.83 -16.09 0.67
C MET A 326 15.78 -16.75 1.65
N ASN A 327 15.38 -17.76 2.43
CA ASN A 327 16.20 -18.38 3.48
C ASN A 327 16.93 -17.34 4.36
N SER A 328 16.16 -16.39 4.90
CA SER A 328 16.70 -15.25 5.65
C SER A 328 17.24 -15.64 7.03
N GLY A 329 16.83 -16.79 7.58
CA GLY A 329 17.13 -17.20 8.95
C GLY A 329 16.53 -16.25 9.99
N ALA A 330 15.55 -15.42 9.61
CA ALA A 330 14.97 -14.44 10.51
C ALA A 330 14.27 -15.13 11.69
N VAL A 331 14.61 -14.69 12.89
CA VAL A 331 13.87 -15.06 14.10
C VAL A 331 12.69 -14.11 14.28
N THR A 332 11.53 -14.63 14.68
CA THR A 332 10.34 -13.82 14.93
C THR A 332 10.64 -12.79 16.02
N LYS A 333 10.39 -11.51 15.71
CA LYS A 333 10.53 -10.40 16.64
C LYS A 333 9.27 -9.55 16.60
N TYR A 334 8.79 -9.17 17.78
CA TYR A 334 7.66 -8.24 17.92
C TYR A 334 8.21 -6.86 18.25
N GLN A 335 8.63 -6.14 17.20
CA GLN A 335 9.17 -4.80 17.32
C GLN A 335 8.23 -3.82 16.64
N ALA A 336 7.95 -2.72 17.33
CA ALA A 336 7.26 -1.57 16.77
C ALA A 336 8.16 -0.35 16.95
N PHE A 337 8.04 0.60 16.03
CA PHE A 337 8.58 1.94 16.18
C PHE A 337 7.46 2.93 15.87
N ILE A 338 7.59 4.15 16.39
CA ILE A 338 6.62 5.21 16.10
C ILE A 338 7.09 6.03 14.92
N ARG A 339 6.19 6.32 13.99
CA ARG A 339 6.42 7.24 12.88
C ARG A 339 5.62 8.51 13.12
N VAL A 340 6.31 9.65 13.25
CA VAL A 340 5.68 10.96 13.36
C VAL A 340 5.64 11.57 11.95
N GLU A 341 4.45 11.59 11.35
CA GLU A 341 4.20 12.05 9.98
C GLU A 341 4.04 13.58 9.89
N ASP A 342 4.11 14.11 8.67
CA ASP A 342 3.81 15.50 8.32
C ASP A 342 4.52 16.54 9.19
N VAL A 343 5.79 16.30 9.54
CA VAL A 343 6.55 17.24 10.39
C VAL A 343 7.15 18.34 9.52
N HIS A 344 6.57 19.53 9.56
CA HIS A 344 7.02 20.67 8.75
C HIS A 344 7.30 21.92 9.60
N PRO A 345 7.98 22.96 9.07
CA PRO A 345 8.36 24.16 9.82
C PRO A 345 7.22 24.99 10.45
N ASN A 346 5.96 24.68 10.13
CA ASN A 346 4.78 25.31 10.73
C ASN A 346 4.19 24.48 11.89
N VAL A 347 4.76 23.31 12.20
CA VAL A 347 4.40 22.52 13.39
C VAL A 347 4.99 23.18 14.64
N PRO A 348 4.20 23.36 15.73
CA PRO A 348 4.68 23.93 16.98
C PRO A 348 5.86 23.13 17.57
N PRO A 349 7.04 23.76 17.80
CA PRO A 349 8.23 23.08 18.33
C PRO A 349 8.01 22.43 19.71
N ALA A 350 7.09 22.98 20.52
CA ALA A 350 6.73 22.43 21.83
C ALA A 350 6.11 21.03 21.72
N ASN A 351 5.26 20.79 20.71
CA ASN A 351 4.62 19.49 20.50
C ASN A 351 5.65 18.41 20.17
N LEU A 352 6.62 18.75 19.31
CA LEU A 352 7.71 17.85 18.94
C LEU A 352 8.58 17.45 20.14
N ARG A 353 8.86 18.40 21.04
CA ARG A 353 9.60 18.14 22.28
C ARG A 353 8.82 17.24 23.22
N ALA A 354 7.53 17.52 23.42
CA ALA A 354 6.66 16.71 24.26
C ALA A 354 6.57 15.26 23.76
N LEU A 355 6.37 15.06 22.45
CA LEU A 355 6.40 13.71 21.85
C LEU A 355 7.73 13.00 22.11
N ALA A 356 8.85 13.68 21.88
CA ALA A 356 10.18 13.10 22.11
C ALA A 356 10.42 12.71 23.58
N ASP A 357 9.89 13.48 24.53
CA ASP A 357 9.99 13.16 25.95
C ASP A 357 9.17 11.92 26.31
N VAL A 358 7.95 11.80 25.79
CA VAL A 358 7.12 10.59 25.96
C VAL A 358 7.82 9.36 25.35
N PHE A 359 8.26 9.44 24.10
CA PHE A 359 8.89 8.29 23.43
C PHE A 359 10.19 7.87 24.10
N LYS A 360 10.97 8.84 24.62
CA LYS A 360 12.17 8.53 25.38
C LYS A 360 11.84 7.87 26.72
N ALA A 361 10.83 8.36 27.44
CA ALA A 361 10.41 7.79 28.71
C ALA A 361 9.93 6.34 28.56
N GLU A 362 9.19 6.05 27.50
CA GLU A 362 8.71 4.70 27.15
C GLU A 362 9.77 3.83 26.47
N ASN A 363 10.97 4.38 26.20
CA ASN A 363 12.06 3.72 25.48
C ASN A 363 11.63 3.16 24.10
N VAL A 364 10.76 3.90 23.40
CA VAL A 364 10.25 3.53 22.08
C VAL A 364 11.10 4.21 21.00
N PRO A 365 11.68 3.46 20.04
CA PRO A 365 12.35 4.07 18.91
C PRO A 365 11.33 4.78 18.01
N PHE A 366 11.72 5.89 17.41
CA PHE A 366 10.83 6.65 16.54
C PHE A 366 11.54 7.32 15.37
N VAL A 367 10.77 7.51 14.31
CA VAL A 367 11.15 8.22 13.10
C VAL A 367 10.33 9.49 13.00
N VAL A 368 10.96 10.56 12.53
CA VAL A 368 10.34 11.87 12.28
C VAL A 368 10.39 12.11 10.78
N CYS A 369 9.23 12.09 10.13
CA CYS A 369 9.08 12.28 8.70
C CYS A 369 8.95 13.77 8.42
N VAL A 370 10.06 14.39 8.02
CA VAL A 370 10.19 15.84 7.92
C VAL A 370 9.97 16.30 6.48
N ILE A 371 9.04 17.24 6.31
CA ILE A 371 8.83 18.00 5.08
C ILE A 371 9.76 19.24 5.15
N PRO A 372 10.82 19.32 4.33
CA PRO A 372 11.85 20.34 4.52
C PRO A 372 11.40 21.78 4.23
N GLU A 373 10.33 21.95 3.46
CA GLU A 373 9.74 23.25 3.14
C GLU A 373 8.23 23.20 3.24
N TYR A 374 7.67 23.93 4.20
CA TYR A 374 6.23 24.12 4.30
C TYR A 374 5.76 25.12 3.24
N ARG A 375 4.68 24.77 2.52
CA ARG A 375 3.99 25.65 1.58
C ARG A 375 2.50 25.67 1.87
N ASP A 376 1.93 26.87 1.75
CA ASP A 376 0.51 27.15 1.66
C ASP A 376 0.33 28.19 0.55
N PRO A 377 0.34 27.76 -0.73
CA PRO A 377 0.37 28.67 -1.87
C PRO A 377 -0.95 29.42 -2.09
N LEU A 378 -2.05 28.94 -1.51
CA LEU A 378 -3.38 29.53 -1.63
C LEU A 378 -3.77 30.35 -0.38
N GLY A 379 -2.95 30.31 0.67
CA GLY A 379 -3.22 30.98 1.94
C GLY A 379 -4.41 30.37 2.69
N THR A 380 -4.65 29.07 2.52
CA THR A 380 -5.75 28.33 3.15
C THR A 380 -5.75 28.49 4.67
N TYR A 381 -4.57 28.54 5.28
CA TYR A 381 -4.38 28.71 6.73
C TYR A 381 -3.76 30.07 7.09
N ASN A 382 -3.77 31.03 6.17
CA ASN A 382 -3.13 32.33 6.35
C ASN A 382 -3.90 33.47 5.64
N ASP A 383 -5.22 33.51 5.82
CA ASP A 383 -6.09 34.60 5.34
C ASP A 383 -5.94 34.93 3.83
N GLY A 384 -5.74 33.88 3.02
CA GLY A 384 -5.54 34.00 1.57
C GLY A 384 -4.16 34.55 1.16
N GLN A 385 -3.23 34.72 2.10
CA GLN A 385 -1.86 35.14 1.83
C GLN A 385 -0.94 33.91 1.70
N PRO A 386 -0.26 33.72 0.56
CA PRO A 386 0.63 32.59 0.36
C PRO A 386 1.79 32.54 1.36
N VAL A 387 2.13 31.35 1.85
CA VAL A 387 3.25 31.12 2.76
C VAL A 387 4.21 30.08 2.19
N ALA A 388 5.51 30.37 2.31
CA ALA A 388 6.57 29.40 2.08
C ALA A 388 7.64 29.52 3.17
N THR A 389 7.82 28.47 3.95
CA THR A 389 8.74 28.44 5.09
C THR A 389 9.70 27.27 4.94
N PRO A 390 10.90 27.49 4.38
CA PRO A 390 11.96 26.50 4.44
C PRO A 390 12.45 26.31 5.87
N ILE A 391 12.84 25.08 6.22
CA ILE A 391 13.29 24.67 7.55
C ILE A 391 14.34 25.61 8.16
N LYS A 392 15.27 26.13 7.36
CA LYS A 392 16.35 27.03 7.79
C LYS A 392 15.86 28.38 8.34
N LYS A 393 14.64 28.80 8.01
CA LYS A 393 14.05 30.06 8.53
C LYS A 393 13.42 29.90 9.92
N ASN A 394 13.18 28.67 10.39
CA ASN A 394 12.61 28.42 11.72
C ASN A 394 13.62 27.72 12.63
N THR A 395 14.48 28.51 13.28
CA THR A 395 15.51 27.99 14.20
C THR A 395 14.92 27.23 15.39
N ALA A 396 13.74 27.63 15.88
CA ALA A 396 13.07 26.94 16.99
C ALA A 396 12.64 25.53 16.59
N PHE A 397 12.11 25.36 15.37
CA PHE A 397 11.77 24.06 14.79
C PHE A 397 13.01 23.18 14.58
N VAL A 398 14.09 23.73 13.99
CA VAL A 398 15.38 23.01 13.86
C VAL A 398 15.90 22.53 15.21
N ASN A 399 15.83 23.37 16.24
CA ASN A 399 16.24 23.00 17.59
C ASN A 399 15.35 21.92 18.21
N ALA A 400 14.06 21.89 17.89
CA ALA A 400 13.18 20.81 18.30
C ALA A 400 13.51 19.50 17.57
N LEU A 401 13.79 19.51 16.27
CA LEU A 401 14.24 18.29 15.57
C LEU A 401 15.54 17.74 16.14
N LYS A 402 16.53 18.61 16.42
CA LYS A 402 17.77 18.21 17.13
C LYS A 402 17.47 17.61 18.50
N TYR A 403 16.49 18.15 19.22
CA TYR A 403 16.04 17.60 20.49
C TYR A 403 15.41 16.22 20.32
N MET A 404 14.51 16.03 19.34
CA MET A 404 13.95 14.71 19.01
C MET A 404 15.05 13.69 18.72
N VAL A 405 16.06 14.06 17.93
CA VAL A 405 17.23 13.20 17.67
C VAL A 405 18.02 12.88 18.94
N SER A 406 18.23 13.86 19.82
CA SER A 406 18.89 13.63 21.12
C SER A 406 18.13 12.66 22.04
N LYS A 407 16.84 12.44 21.75
CA LYS A 407 15.94 11.54 22.47
C LYS A 407 15.78 10.17 21.80
N GLY A 408 16.54 9.90 20.73
CA GLY A 408 16.51 8.62 20.01
C GLY A 408 15.71 8.63 18.71
N GLY A 409 15.22 9.81 18.27
CA GLY A 409 14.56 9.97 16.99
C GLY A 409 15.52 9.91 15.80
N GLN A 410 15.02 9.40 14.66
CA GLN A 410 15.72 9.48 13.37
C GLN A 410 14.92 10.35 12.40
N ILE A 411 15.61 11.21 11.63
CA ILE A 411 14.96 12.03 10.62
C ILE A 411 14.92 11.25 9.30
N ILE A 412 13.73 11.18 8.68
CA ILE A 412 13.55 10.74 7.31
C ILE A 412 12.92 11.89 6.51
N GLN A 413 13.38 12.09 5.28
CA GLN A 413 12.79 13.06 4.38
C GLN A 413 11.40 12.59 3.93
N HIS A 414 10.41 13.45 4.10
CA HIS A 414 9.01 13.20 3.74
C HIS A 414 8.62 14.10 2.56
N GLY A 415 9.13 13.77 1.37
CA GLY A 415 9.04 14.64 0.19
C GLY A 415 9.96 15.86 0.28
N TRP A 416 9.81 16.82 -0.64
CA TRP A 416 10.41 18.16 -0.50
C TRP A 416 9.39 19.14 0.09
N THR A 417 8.20 19.13 -0.48
CA THR A 417 7.11 20.03 -0.06
C THR A 417 5.85 19.26 0.32
N HIS A 418 5.74 17.98 -0.04
CA HIS A 418 4.58 17.15 0.22
C HIS A 418 3.26 17.78 -0.28
N GLN A 419 3.31 18.34 -1.50
CA GLN A 419 2.19 18.94 -2.24
C GLN A 419 2.55 19.11 -3.71
N TYR A 420 1.55 19.20 -4.59
CA TYR A 420 1.73 19.47 -6.03
C TYR A 420 1.52 20.95 -6.38
N GLY A 421 2.33 21.82 -5.78
CA GLY A 421 2.30 23.25 -6.05
C GLY A 421 0.98 23.90 -5.63
N SER A 422 0.56 24.93 -6.37
CA SER A 422 -0.69 25.65 -6.09
C SER A 422 -1.94 24.95 -6.62
N VAL A 423 -1.88 23.65 -6.91
CA VAL A 423 -2.98 22.89 -7.48
C VAL A 423 -3.65 22.08 -6.38
N LEU A 424 -4.98 22.11 -6.34
CA LEU A 424 -5.77 21.25 -5.46
C LEU A 424 -5.53 19.79 -5.86
N ASN A 425 -4.91 19.01 -4.98
CA ASN A 425 -4.47 17.65 -5.32
C ASN A 425 -4.46 16.68 -4.11
N PRO A 426 -5.63 16.32 -3.57
CA PRO A 426 -6.96 16.73 -4.00
C PRO A 426 -7.53 17.91 -3.19
N TYR A 427 -6.81 18.36 -2.16
CA TYR A 427 -7.34 19.26 -1.14
C TYR A 427 -7.07 20.72 -1.46
N ASP A 428 -6.03 21.30 -0.88
CA ASP A 428 -5.84 22.75 -0.80
C ASP A 428 -4.42 23.20 -1.21
N GLY A 429 -3.59 22.29 -1.71
CA GLY A 429 -2.20 22.56 -2.11
C GLY A 429 -1.25 22.82 -0.93
N THR A 430 -1.70 22.61 0.31
CA THR A 430 -0.84 22.78 1.49
C THR A 430 0.06 21.55 1.70
N SER A 431 1.26 21.79 2.22
CA SER A 431 2.18 20.72 2.60
C SER A 431 1.57 19.79 3.65
N GLY A 432 1.62 18.48 3.40
CA GLY A 432 1.16 17.43 4.31
C GLY A 432 -0.12 16.77 3.81
N PRO A 433 -1.28 17.46 3.82
CA PRO A 433 -2.54 16.88 3.34
C PRO A 433 -2.52 16.45 1.86
N ASP A 434 -1.73 17.12 1.03
CA ASP A 434 -1.70 16.96 -0.43
C ASP A 434 -0.63 15.92 -0.89
N PHE A 435 -0.61 15.58 -2.19
CA PHE A 435 0.26 14.57 -2.78
C PHE A 435 1.34 15.22 -3.66
N GLU A 436 2.60 14.84 -3.47
CA GLU A 436 3.72 15.43 -4.23
C GLU A 436 3.95 14.79 -5.60
N PHE A 437 3.78 13.47 -5.72
CA PHE A 437 4.21 12.69 -6.90
C PHE A 437 3.04 12.16 -7.74
N PHE A 438 1.81 12.22 -7.23
CA PHE A 438 0.62 11.67 -7.88
C PHE A 438 -0.48 12.72 -7.94
N ARG A 439 -1.23 12.69 -9.05
CA ARG A 439 -2.51 13.36 -9.18
C ARG A 439 -3.58 12.56 -8.45
N VAL A 440 -4.28 13.23 -7.56
CA VAL A 440 -5.37 12.70 -6.75
C VAL A 440 -6.55 13.66 -6.84
N VAL A 441 -7.75 13.09 -6.97
CA VAL A 441 -9.02 13.84 -6.94
C VAL A 441 -9.94 13.23 -5.89
N LEU A 442 -10.97 13.97 -5.48
CA LEU A 442 -12.07 13.39 -4.71
C LEU A 442 -13.18 12.98 -5.67
N ASN A 443 -13.75 11.79 -5.47
CA ASN A 443 -14.99 11.40 -6.13
C ASN A 443 -16.20 12.13 -5.48
N GLU A 444 -17.41 11.89 -6.01
CA GLU A 444 -18.64 12.50 -5.51
C GLU A 444 -18.95 12.20 -4.03
N ARG A 445 -18.33 11.15 -3.46
CA ARG A 445 -18.47 10.76 -2.05
C ARG A 445 -17.37 11.34 -1.15
N GLY A 446 -16.45 12.12 -1.71
CA GLY A 446 -15.30 12.65 -0.98
C GLY A 446 -14.17 11.64 -0.77
N GLU A 447 -14.20 10.50 -1.47
CA GLU A 447 -13.14 9.48 -1.37
C GLU A 447 -12.01 9.82 -2.34
N GLN A 448 -10.77 9.59 -1.92
CA GLN A 448 -9.60 9.82 -2.76
C GLN A 448 -9.58 8.83 -3.94
N GLN A 449 -9.40 9.35 -5.14
CA GLN A 449 -9.18 8.58 -6.35
C GLN A 449 -7.82 8.97 -6.94
N LEU A 450 -6.91 8.01 -6.99
CA LEU A 450 -5.62 8.16 -7.67
C LEU A 450 -5.89 8.24 -9.19
N VAL A 451 -5.46 9.34 -9.80
CA VAL A 451 -5.57 9.57 -11.26
C VAL A 451 -4.36 8.98 -11.98
N GLY A 452 -3.17 9.17 -11.42
CA GLY A 452 -1.90 8.73 -11.98
C GLY A 452 -0.74 9.61 -11.51
N PRO A 453 0.48 9.37 -12.01
CA PRO A 453 1.61 10.26 -11.76
C PRO A 453 1.32 11.68 -12.22
N VAL A 454 2.07 12.65 -11.69
CA VAL A 454 1.99 14.03 -12.20
C VAL A 454 2.51 14.13 -13.64
N PRO A 455 2.06 15.10 -14.45
CA PRO A 455 2.47 15.25 -15.85
C PRO A 455 4.00 15.31 -16.07
N GLU A 456 4.75 15.82 -15.10
CA GLU A 456 6.22 15.93 -15.17
C GLU A 456 6.96 14.69 -14.67
N ASP A 457 6.24 13.64 -14.26
CA ASP A 457 6.85 12.45 -13.65
C ASP A 457 7.91 11.84 -14.57
N SER A 458 9.11 11.77 -14.02
CA SER A 458 10.28 11.21 -14.67
C SER A 458 11.35 10.99 -13.59
N LEU A 459 12.28 10.07 -13.86
CA LEU A 459 13.39 9.82 -12.94
C LEU A 459 14.16 11.11 -12.62
N ALA A 460 14.39 11.97 -13.62
CA ALA A 460 15.08 13.23 -13.44
C ALA A 460 14.30 14.20 -12.53
N TRP A 461 12.99 14.35 -12.76
CA TRP A 461 12.13 15.21 -11.97
C TRP A 461 12.00 14.72 -10.52
N ALA A 462 11.74 13.43 -10.32
CA ALA A 462 11.64 12.84 -8.98
C ALA A 462 12.97 12.99 -8.21
N ASN A 463 14.11 12.75 -8.87
CA ASN A 463 15.43 12.96 -8.27
C ASN A 463 15.69 14.42 -7.90
N ASP A 464 15.29 15.38 -8.73
CA ASP A 464 15.41 16.80 -8.41
C ASP A 464 14.63 17.14 -7.13
N ARG A 465 13.40 16.65 -6.98
CA ARG A 465 12.61 16.85 -5.76
C ARG A 465 13.27 16.23 -4.54
N VAL A 466 13.73 14.99 -4.64
CA VAL A 466 14.47 14.31 -3.56
C VAL A 466 15.69 15.16 -3.17
N ASN A 467 16.50 15.59 -4.13
CA ASN A 467 17.72 16.35 -3.89
C ASN A 467 17.45 17.74 -3.30
N LYS A 468 16.38 18.41 -3.71
CA LYS A 468 15.95 19.69 -3.11
C LYS A 468 15.60 19.51 -1.64
N GLY A 469 14.80 18.51 -1.29
CA GLY A 469 14.53 18.18 0.10
C GLY A 469 15.81 17.86 0.90
N LYS A 470 16.72 17.05 0.34
CA LYS A 470 18.02 16.74 0.97
C LYS A 470 18.90 17.97 1.20
N SER A 471 18.88 18.96 0.32
CA SER A 471 19.70 20.18 0.47
C SER A 471 19.23 21.11 1.59
N LEU A 472 17.99 20.92 2.05
CA LEU A 472 17.35 21.71 3.09
C LEU A 472 17.51 21.08 4.48
N LEU A 473 17.53 19.75 4.57
CA LEU A 473 17.85 18.95 5.77
C LEU A 473 19.35 18.93 6.05
#